data_AF-A0AAW0ZHZ6-F1
#
_entry.id   AF-A0AAW0ZHZ6-F1
#
_cell.length_a   1.000
_cell.length_b   1.000
_cell.length_c   1.000
_cell.angle_alpha   90.00
_cell.angle_beta   90.00
_cell.angle_gamma   90.00
#
_symmetry.space_group_name_H-M   'P 1'
#
loop_
_entity.id
_entity.type
_entity.pdbx_description
1 polymer ?
#
loop_
_entity_poly.entity_id
_entity_poly.type
_entity_poly.pdbx_seq_one_letter_code
_entity_poly.pdbx_strand_id
1 'polypeptide(L)'
;MDENERTSQTLHVTCGNSNVLSEIVFHAVYIPEENVDSSIENNTKENIRVYQDKAEALKVIKEFKTGRLKSFKKRSEAEEYAKTGFEKANYVNSTSICSTVPVIEEKSNNFKAPRSQELVCFRKLIKDGDLYAVKTTIWGNPRYLIGSGDTPAILQEGCRYNALHIAVRADRPDMCELILNTVGNTDFIKLLYGDECKSYVDRAQIMLDLYLNTPDKGLNETPLHFAVKFGLKNVVRVLVSYPCCIKTLPNKYKQLPIDIICSRTHQEDEALKKEIRLLLEDQYYVPVLRSDDNTLQPMIGEPFSPTNPLSLNTDPISPRLEVRAFAGPMTKSRALEFRKKWKTPPRLRMTPIKKSDDESDAICNPTNNLALRLQDAEKGLERVGRDLAEEYQVSWKEYWPFLNDFADFRTTEGLTKLEKYLERKFQDQLFHYNKTSNDNITNSNENSEKKSQIDEIDYLCNKLQSWSLLTSNNEEQNNVDELEFFTPPSSPKLMVDSSDDEMQSAEEGFGTFLEGPVPTKLDYAVYNAVSTSLNSITYPNIYRWQHDMQLAMKRDLHRY
;
A
#
# COMPACT_ATOMS: atom_id res chain seq x y z
N MET A 1 12.76 -76.12 -68.96
CA MET A 1 13.16 -75.19 -67.88
C MET A 1 12.01 -74.19 -67.80
N ASP A 2 10.97 -74.61 -67.10
CA ASP A 2 9.69 -73.92 -66.91
C ASP A 2 9.93 -72.61 -66.14
N GLU A 3 9.47 -71.42 -66.55
CA GLU A 3 8.11 -70.90 -66.78
C GLU A 3 7.27 -70.57 -65.54
N ASN A 4 6.87 -69.29 -65.53
CA ASN A 4 5.64 -68.67 -65.05
C ASN A 4 5.53 -68.07 -63.64
N GLU A 5 5.29 -66.75 -63.68
CA GLU A 5 4.36 -65.99 -62.87
C GLU A 5 3.26 -66.84 -62.20
N ARG A 6 3.05 -66.62 -60.90
CA ARG A 6 1.72 -66.49 -60.29
C ARG A 6 1.80 -66.18 -58.79
N THR A 7 1.03 -65.17 -58.42
CA THR A 7 0.24 -65.04 -57.18
C THR A 7 -0.04 -66.35 -56.44
N SER A 8 0.07 -66.34 -55.10
CA SER A 8 -0.79 -67.04 -54.10
C SER A 8 -0.13 -66.90 -52.71
N GLN A 9 -0.81 -66.29 -51.72
CA GLN A 9 -1.59 -66.94 -50.65
C GLN A 9 -0.79 -67.87 -49.71
N THR A 10 -1.28 -67.92 -48.46
CA THR A 10 -1.03 -68.93 -47.40
C THR A 10 0.27 -68.72 -46.57
N LEU A 11 0.34 -68.81 -45.23
CA LEU A 11 -0.48 -69.39 -44.16
C LEU A 11 -0.28 -68.56 -42.87
N HIS A 12 -1.37 -68.15 -42.22
CA HIS A 12 -1.36 -67.72 -40.83
C HIS A 12 -2.42 -68.53 -40.08
N VAL A 13 -2.01 -69.67 -39.50
CA VAL A 13 -2.81 -70.54 -38.62
C VAL A 13 -1.78 -71.33 -37.80
N THR A 14 -1.82 -71.53 -36.49
CA THR A 14 -2.87 -71.84 -35.49
C THR A 14 -2.36 -71.36 -34.11
N CYS A 15 -3.12 -71.08 -33.06
CA CYS A 15 -4.17 -71.83 -32.33
C CYS A 15 -4.70 -70.87 -31.22
N GLY A 16 -5.94 -70.82 -30.71
CA GLY A 16 -7.13 -71.65 -30.82
C GLY A 16 -8.32 -70.95 -30.10
N ASN A 17 -9.52 -71.46 -30.36
CA ASN A 17 -10.87 -70.91 -30.12
C ASN A 17 -11.26 -70.50 -28.68
N SER A 18 -12.06 -69.43 -28.56
CA SER A 18 -13.42 -69.50 -27.95
C SER A 18 -14.25 -68.21 -28.17
N ASN A 19 -15.44 -68.41 -28.75
CA ASN A 19 -16.64 -67.56 -28.78
C ASN A 19 -16.59 -66.17 -28.09
N VAL A 20 -16.53 -65.08 -28.87
CA VAL A 20 -16.88 -63.74 -28.37
C VAL A 20 -18.40 -63.61 -28.40
N LEU A 21 -19.02 -63.90 -27.25
CA LEU A 21 -20.41 -63.57 -26.96
C LEU A 21 -20.63 -62.08 -27.22
N SER A 22 -21.54 -61.75 -28.13
CA SER A 22 -22.09 -60.40 -28.25
C SER A 22 -22.65 -60.01 -26.88
N GLU A 23 -22.02 -59.01 -26.23
CA GLU A 23 -22.49 -58.49 -24.96
C GLU A 23 -23.90 -57.92 -25.18
N ILE A 24 -24.93 -58.60 -24.65
CA ILE A 24 -26.33 -58.25 -24.89
C ILE A 24 -26.62 -56.93 -24.16
N VAL A 25 -26.85 -55.86 -24.93
CA VAL A 25 -27.22 -54.54 -24.40
C VAL A 25 -28.73 -54.34 -24.50
N PHE A 26 -29.33 -53.78 -23.46
CA PHE A 26 -30.76 -53.52 -23.35
C PHE A 26 -31.02 -52.00 -23.28
N HIS A 27 -31.95 -51.50 -24.08
CA HIS A 27 -32.31 -50.09 -24.18
C HIS A 27 -33.70 -49.86 -23.57
N ALA A 28 -33.77 -49.07 -22.51
CA ALA A 28 -35.02 -48.76 -21.81
C ALA A 28 -35.49 -47.34 -22.11
N VAL A 29 -36.80 -47.18 -22.33
CA VAL A 29 -37.46 -45.88 -22.56
C VAL A 29 -38.42 -45.58 -21.41
N TYR A 30 -38.18 -44.46 -20.71
CA TYR A 30 -39.06 -43.94 -19.67
C TYR A 30 -39.84 -42.73 -20.19
N ILE A 31 -41.13 -42.64 -19.87
CA ILE A 31 -42.01 -41.53 -20.23
C ILE A 31 -42.65 -41.00 -18.94
N PRO A 32 -42.42 -39.72 -18.55
CA PRO A 32 -43.03 -39.12 -17.37
C PRO A 32 -44.56 -39.02 -17.48
N GLU A 33 -45.29 -39.24 -16.39
CA GLU A 33 -46.77 -39.37 -16.36
C GLU A 33 -47.55 -38.05 -16.62
N GLU A 34 -46.88 -36.91 -16.79
CA GLU A 34 -47.55 -35.60 -17.00
C GLU A 34 -48.16 -35.39 -18.40
N ASN A 35 -48.18 -36.40 -19.27
CA ASN A 35 -48.83 -36.33 -20.61
C ASN A 35 -49.67 -37.58 -20.95
N VAL A 36 -50.28 -38.23 -19.95
CA VAL A 36 -51.31 -39.25 -20.23
C VAL A 36 -52.63 -38.54 -20.51
N ASP A 37 -52.86 -38.16 -21.77
CA ASP A 37 -54.21 -37.79 -22.23
C ASP A 37 -55.18 -38.95 -21.96
N SER A 38 -56.27 -38.62 -21.28
CA SER A 38 -57.26 -39.52 -20.66
C SER A 38 -58.16 -40.25 -21.67
N SER A 39 -57.62 -40.72 -22.79
CA SER A 39 -58.40 -41.37 -23.86
C SER A 39 -57.79 -42.66 -24.42
N ILE A 40 -56.80 -43.25 -23.74
CA ILE A 40 -56.40 -44.66 -23.94
C ILE A 40 -56.27 -45.36 -22.58
N GLU A 41 -57.31 -45.22 -21.75
CA GLU A 41 -57.60 -46.24 -20.73
C GLU A 41 -58.10 -47.48 -21.47
N ASN A 42 -57.20 -48.40 -21.82
CA ASN A 42 -57.46 -49.85 -21.96
C ASN A 42 -56.22 -50.65 -22.41
N ASN A 43 -55.03 -50.35 -21.87
CA ASN A 43 -53.92 -51.31 -21.84
C ASN A 43 -52.82 -50.96 -20.82
N THR A 44 -53.17 -50.33 -19.70
CA THR A 44 -52.28 -50.17 -18.55
C THR A 44 -52.26 -51.47 -17.74
N LYS A 45 -51.39 -52.41 -18.16
CA LYS A 45 -50.71 -53.37 -17.28
C LYS A 45 -49.58 -54.06 -18.06
N GLU A 46 -48.35 -53.80 -17.62
CA GLU A 46 -47.14 -54.61 -17.87
C GLU A 46 -46.41 -54.56 -19.22
N ASN A 47 -46.46 -53.46 -19.98
CA ASN A 47 -45.49 -53.29 -21.08
C ASN A 47 -44.22 -52.59 -20.61
N ILE A 48 -43.29 -53.38 -20.09
CA ILE A 48 -41.91 -52.98 -19.82
C ILE A 48 -41.24 -52.62 -21.16
N ARG A 49 -41.01 -51.32 -21.42
CA ARG A 49 -40.46 -50.81 -22.68
C ARG A 49 -38.93 -50.93 -22.71
N VAL A 50 -38.45 -52.18 -22.76
CA VAL A 50 -37.04 -52.53 -22.90
C VAL A 50 -36.81 -53.25 -24.23
N TYR A 51 -35.94 -52.68 -25.06
CA TYR A 51 -35.65 -53.16 -26.41
C TYR A 51 -34.20 -53.66 -26.47
N GLN A 52 -33.96 -54.76 -27.18
CA GLN A 52 -32.59 -55.19 -27.49
C GLN A 52 -32.03 -54.46 -28.71
N ASP A 53 -32.91 -54.00 -29.61
CA ASP A 53 -32.52 -53.18 -30.75
C ASP A 53 -32.67 -51.68 -30.44
N LYS A 54 -31.59 -50.94 -30.69
CA LYS A 54 -31.52 -49.49 -30.49
C LYS A 54 -32.47 -48.74 -31.42
N ALA A 55 -32.73 -49.27 -32.63
CA ALA A 55 -33.57 -48.60 -33.60
C ALA A 55 -35.06 -48.57 -33.19
N GLU A 56 -35.55 -49.64 -32.56
CA GLU A 56 -36.91 -49.71 -32.02
C GLU A 56 -37.11 -48.73 -30.87
N ALA A 57 -36.14 -48.65 -29.96
CA ALA A 57 -36.22 -47.74 -28.82
C ALA A 57 -36.23 -46.26 -29.24
N LEU A 58 -35.54 -45.92 -30.33
CA LEU A 58 -35.54 -44.57 -30.91
C LEU A 58 -36.84 -44.22 -31.64
N LYS A 59 -37.58 -45.19 -32.18
CA LYS A 59 -38.93 -44.95 -32.75
C LYS A 59 -39.90 -44.47 -31.68
N VAL A 60 -39.83 -45.06 -30.48
CA VAL A 60 -40.69 -44.70 -29.35
C VAL A 60 -40.40 -43.30 -28.83
N ILE A 61 -39.13 -42.86 -28.77
CA ILE A 61 -38.80 -41.46 -28.39
C ILE A 61 -39.28 -40.45 -29.44
N LYS A 62 -39.27 -40.82 -30.73
CA LYS A 62 -39.81 -39.95 -31.78
C LYS A 62 -41.31 -39.73 -31.64
N GLU A 63 -42.03 -40.74 -31.15
CA GLU A 63 -43.47 -40.67 -30.87
C GLU A 63 -43.76 -39.92 -29.57
N PHE A 64 -42.94 -40.12 -28.52
CA PHE A 64 -43.06 -39.45 -27.22
C PHE A 64 -41.88 -38.48 -26.99
N LYS A 65 -42.03 -37.22 -27.41
CA LYS A 65 -40.95 -36.20 -27.38
C LYS A 65 -40.36 -35.91 -25.99
N THR A 66 -41.07 -36.26 -24.91
CA THR A 66 -40.64 -36.10 -23.51
C THR A 66 -39.98 -37.35 -22.92
N GLY A 67 -39.91 -38.45 -23.69
CA GLY A 67 -39.34 -39.71 -23.25
C GLY A 67 -37.81 -39.70 -23.16
N ARG A 68 -37.25 -40.34 -22.14
CA ARG A 68 -35.80 -40.49 -21.93
C ARG A 68 -35.36 -41.93 -22.18
N LEU A 69 -34.25 -42.12 -22.89
CA LEU A 69 -33.67 -43.45 -23.17
C LEU A 69 -32.30 -43.64 -22.52
N LYS A 70 -32.11 -44.81 -21.93
CA LYS A 70 -30.84 -45.25 -21.35
C LYS A 70 -30.56 -46.72 -21.69
N SER A 71 -29.29 -47.07 -21.81
CA SER A 71 -28.84 -48.42 -22.19
C SER A 71 -28.16 -49.10 -21.01
N PHE A 72 -28.40 -50.39 -20.82
CA PHE A 72 -27.97 -51.18 -19.67
C PHE A 72 -27.43 -52.54 -20.13
N LYS A 73 -26.49 -53.11 -19.37
CA LYS A 73 -25.94 -54.46 -19.63
C LYS A 73 -26.82 -55.58 -19.04
N LYS A 74 -27.65 -55.26 -18.05
CA LYS A 74 -28.58 -56.19 -17.42
C LYS A 74 -30.02 -55.79 -17.73
N ARG A 75 -30.83 -56.77 -18.12
CA ARG A 75 -32.24 -56.57 -18.44
C ARG A 75 -33.00 -55.98 -17.24
N SER A 76 -32.84 -56.55 -16.05
CA SER A 76 -33.53 -56.11 -14.82
C SER A 76 -33.37 -54.62 -14.51
N GLU A 77 -32.16 -54.06 -14.71
CA GLU A 77 -31.89 -52.63 -14.48
C GLU A 77 -32.56 -51.73 -15.54
N ALA A 78 -32.66 -52.23 -16.77
CA ALA A 78 -33.39 -51.58 -17.85
C ALA A 78 -34.90 -51.55 -17.57
N GLU A 79 -35.45 -52.64 -17.03
CA GLU A 79 -36.88 -52.74 -16.69
C GLU A 79 -37.25 -51.81 -15.53
N GLU A 80 -36.37 -51.67 -14.54
CA GLU A 80 -36.53 -50.72 -13.44
C GLU A 80 -36.46 -49.26 -13.92
N TYR A 81 -35.53 -48.93 -14.82
CA TYR A 81 -35.46 -47.61 -15.44
C TYR A 81 -36.73 -47.25 -16.22
N ALA A 82 -37.26 -48.20 -17.01
CA ALA A 82 -38.47 -48.00 -17.79
C ALA A 82 -39.71 -47.73 -16.91
N LYS A 83 -39.73 -48.24 -15.67
CA LYS A 83 -40.83 -48.03 -14.71
C LYS A 83 -40.69 -46.76 -13.89
N THR A 84 -39.48 -46.47 -13.42
CA THR A 84 -39.28 -45.48 -12.34
C THR A 84 -38.57 -44.21 -12.79
N GLY A 85 -37.97 -44.17 -13.98
CA GLY A 85 -37.36 -42.96 -14.56
C GLY A 85 -36.18 -42.34 -13.78
N PHE A 86 -35.72 -43.00 -12.70
CA PHE A 86 -34.89 -42.47 -11.61
C PHE A 86 -35.59 -41.49 -10.63
N GLU A 87 -36.92 -41.43 -10.55
CA GLU A 87 -37.62 -40.53 -9.62
C GLU A 87 -37.77 -41.04 -8.18
N LYS A 88 -37.24 -42.24 -7.86
CA LYS A 88 -37.10 -42.70 -6.47
C LYS A 88 -35.69 -43.18 -6.16
N ALA A 89 -34.81 -42.24 -5.83
CA ALA A 89 -33.60 -42.51 -5.06
C ALA A 89 -33.42 -41.40 -4.02
N ASN A 90 -34.19 -41.48 -2.94
CA ASN A 90 -33.90 -40.77 -1.69
C ASN A 90 -32.97 -41.63 -0.83
N TYR A 91 -31.87 -41.00 -0.40
CA TYR A 91 -31.17 -41.20 0.88
C TYR A 91 -30.91 -42.62 1.37
N VAL A 92 -29.69 -43.17 1.13
CA VAL A 92 -28.83 -43.76 2.18
C VAL A 92 -27.34 -43.72 1.74
N ASN A 93 -26.48 -43.37 2.70
CA ASN A 93 -25.03 -43.17 2.64
C ASN A 93 -24.17 -44.22 1.91
N SER A 94 -23.13 -43.75 1.20
CA SER A 94 -21.85 -44.45 1.03
C SER A 94 -20.73 -43.43 0.80
N THR A 95 -19.89 -43.31 1.80
CA THR A 95 -18.76 -42.39 1.95
C THR A 95 -17.69 -42.62 0.89
N SER A 96 -17.37 -41.61 0.08
CA SER A 96 -16.08 -41.45 -0.61
C SER A 96 -15.84 -39.97 -0.82
N ILE A 97 -14.76 -39.49 -0.22
CA ILE A 97 -14.40 -38.09 -0.05
C ILE A 97 -14.17 -37.43 -1.42
N CYS A 98 -15.04 -36.49 -1.78
CA CYS A 98 -14.79 -35.50 -2.82
C CYS A 98 -15.37 -34.17 -2.33
N SER A 99 -14.50 -33.16 -2.22
CA SER A 99 -14.77 -31.87 -1.60
C SER A 99 -16.01 -31.18 -2.21
N THR A 100 -17.04 -31.01 -1.38
CA THR A 100 -18.25 -30.27 -1.72
C THR A 100 -17.97 -28.78 -1.76
N VAL A 101 -17.98 -28.21 -2.97
CA VAL A 101 -18.28 -26.78 -3.16
C VAL A 101 -19.80 -26.62 -2.89
N PRO A 102 -20.24 -25.63 -2.10
CA PRO A 102 -21.66 -25.39 -1.90
C PRO A 102 -22.29 -24.95 -3.23
N VAL A 103 -23.26 -25.73 -3.72
CA VAL A 103 -24.11 -25.36 -4.84
C VAL A 103 -25.06 -24.27 -4.34
N ILE A 104 -24.72 -23.01 -4.64
CA ILE A 104 -25.68 -21.91 -4.57
C ILE A 104 -26.59 -22.08 -5.79
N GLU A 105 -27.88 -22.31 -5.55
CA GLU A 105 -28.91 -22.33 -6.58
C GLU A 105 -28.91 -20.99 -7.35
N GLU A 106 -28.45 -21.01 -8.60
CA GLU A 106 -28.48 -19.86 -9.52
C GLU A 106 -29.94 -19.51 -9.84
N LYS A 107 -30.52 -18.53 -9.13
CA LYS A 107 -31.68 -17.79 -9.63
C LYS A 107 -31.25 -16.94 -10.83
N SER A 108 -32.13 -16.84 -11.83
CA SER A 108 -31.89 -16.16 -13.10
C SER A 108 -31.43 -14.70 -12.91
N ASN A 109 -30.14 -14.44 -13.13
CA ASN A 109 -29.59 -13.10 -13.17
C ASN A 109 -30.34 -12.22 -14.19
N ASN A 110 -30.63 -10.97 -13.83
CA ASN A 110 -31.31 -9.99 -14.70
C ASN A 110 -30.53 -9.65 -15.99
N PHE A 111 -29.25 -10.04 -16.04
CA PHE A 111 -28.36 -9.80 -17.17
C PHE A 111 -28.19 -11.05 -18.05
N LYS A 112 -28.38 -10.86 -19.36
CA LYS A 112 -28.09 -11.90 -20.36
C LYS A 112 -26.58 -12.05 -20.54
N ALA A 113 -26.13 -13.30 -20.70
CA ALA A 113 -24.73 -13.60 -21.00
C ALA A 113 -24.35 -12.96 -22.36
N PRO A 114 -23.22 -12.24 -22.45
CA PRO A 114 -22.74 -11.69 -23.71
C PRO A 114 -22.49 -12.79 -24.75
N ARG A 115 -22.74 -12.47 -26.03
CA ARG A 115 -22.46 -13.40 -27.13
C ARG A 115 -20.96 -13.51 -27.36
N SER A 116 -20.49 -14.62 -27.95
CA SER A 116 -19.06 -14.83 -28.24
C SER A 116 -18.44 -13.70 -29.07
N GLN A 117 -19.19 -13.13 -30.03
CA GLN A 117 -18.73 -11.99 -30.83
C GLN A 117 -18.54 -10.71 -30.00
N GLU A 118 -19.44 -10.46 -29.05
CA GLU A 118 -19.38 -9.32 -28.13
C GLU A 118 -18.17 -9.44 -27.19
N LEU A 119 -17.88 -10.65 -26.70
CA LEU A 119 -16.68 -10.92 -25.90
C LEU A 119 -15.38 -10.70 -26.70
N VAL A 120 -15.38 -11.01 -28.00
CA VAL A 120 -14.24 -10.74 -28.88
C VAL A 120 -14.06 -9.23 -29.09
N CYS A 121 -15.14 -8.48 -29.30
CA CYS A 121 -15.09 -7.02 -29.37
C CYS A 121 -14.61 -6.41 -28.05
N PHE A 122 -15.13 -6.87 -26.92
CA PHE A 122 -14.72 -6.42 -25.59
C PHE A 122 -13.23 -6.72 -25.31
N ARG A 123 -12.75 -7.90 -25.71
CA ARG A 123 -11.31 -8.23 -25.65
C ARG A 123 -10.48 -7.22 -26.45
N LYS A 124 -10.95 -6.79 -27.62
CA LYS A 124 -10.25 -5.80 -28.44
C LYS A 124 -10.19 -4.44 -27.74
N LEU A 125 -11.30 -3.98 -27.14
CA LEU A 125 -11.32 -2.73 -26.37
C LEU A 125 -10.30 -2.72 -25.22
N ILE A 126 -10.17 -3.83 -24.49
CA ILE A 126 -9.16 -3.96 -23.41
C ILE A 126 -7.73 -3.87 -23.97
N LYS A 127 -7.47 -4.51 -25.11
CA LYS A 127 -6.15 -4.47 -25.77
C LYS A 127 -5.81 -3.07 -26.29
N ASP A 128 -6.80 -2.39 -26.86
CA ASP A 128 -6.65 -1.04 -27.42
C ASP A 128 -6.50 0.01 -26.31
N GLY A 129 -6.92 -0.29 -25.09
CA GLY A 129 -6.68 0.56 -23.92
C GLY A 129 -7.72 1.67 -23.72
N ASP A 130 -8.92 1.54 -24.30
CA ASP A 130 -10.01 2.51 -24.15
C ASP A 130 -10.74 2.35 -22.80
N LEU A 131 -10.32 3.13 -21.81
CA LEU A 131 -10.84 3.07 -20.42
C LEU A 131 -12.34 3.38 -20.36
N TYR A 132 -12.79 4.35 -21.16
CA TYR A 132 -14.17 4.81 -21.10
C TYR A 132 -15.13 3.78 -21.71
N ALA A 133 -14.81 3.25 -22.89
CA ALA A 133 -15.63 2.24 -23.54
C ALA A 133 -15.71 0.96 -22.70
N VAL A 134 -14.58 0.53 -22.13
CA VAL A 134 -14.51 -0.65 -21.25
C VAL A 134 -15.39 -0.44 -20.00
N LYS A 135 -15.24 0.70 -19.31
CA LYS A 135 -16.06 1.03 -18.13
C LYS A 135 -17.54 1.04 -18.46
N THR A 136 -17.95 1.74 -19.51
CA THR A 136 -19.37 1.81 -19.93
C THR A 136 -19.94 0.44 -20.26
N THR A 137 -19.17 -0.43 -20.92
CA THR A 137 -19.60 -1.79 -21.27
C THR A 137 -19.78 -2.68 -20.03
N ILE A 138 -18.83 -2.62 -19.09
CA ILE A 138 -18.85 -3.42 -17.86
C ILE A 138 -20.02 -3.01 -16.95
N TRP A 139 -20.22 -1.71 -16.74
CA TRP A 139 -21.30 -1.20 -15.90
C TRP A 139 -22.69 -1.35 -16.57
N GLY A 140 -22.75 -1.42 -17.90
CA GLY A 140 -23.98 -1.76 -18.61
C GLY A 140 -24.36 -3.25 -18.47
N ASN A 141 -23.39 -4.15 -18.42
CA ASN A 141 -23.61 -5.57 -18.19
C ASN A 141 -22.44 -6.21 -17.39
N PRO A 142 -22.62 -6.50 -16.09
CA PRO A 142 -21.56 -7.09 -15.26
C PRO A 142 -21.04 -8.45 -15.76
N ARG A 143 -21.80 -9.16 -16.62
CA ARG A 143 -21.43 -10.47 -17.13
C ARG A 143 -20.27 -10.47 -18.13
N TYR A 144 -19.79 -9.30 -18.55
CA TYR A 144 -18.52 -9.19 -19.29
C TYR A 144 -17.30 -9.54 -18.44
N LEU A 145 -17.38 -9.32 -17.12
CA LEU A 145 -16.31 -9.67 -16.18
C LEU A 145 -16.66 -10.89 -15.31
N ILE A 146 -17.94 -11.17 -15.06
CA ILE A 146 -18.36 -12.28 -14.20
C ILE A 146 -19.10 -13.33 -15.05
N GLY A 147 -18.56 -14.55 -15.08
CA GLY A 147 -19.14 -15.70 -15.76
C GLY A 147 -20.37 -16.27 -15.04
N SER A 148 -21.01 -17.26 -15.66
CA SER A 148 -21.99 -18.13 -14.97
C SER A 148 -21.28 -18.94 -13.89
N GLY A 149 -21.75 -18.88 -12.65
CA GLY A 149 -21.10 -19.52 -11.49
C GLY A 149 -20.03 -18.69 -10.78
N ASP A 150 -20.14 -17.35 -10.78
CA ASP A 150 -19.32 -16.44 -9.95
C ASP A 150 -17.80 -16.56 -10.13
N THR A 151 -17.39 -16.89 -11.35
CA THR A 151 -15.98 -16.98 -11.72
C THR A 151 -15.61 -15.87 -12.70
N PRO A 152 -14.34 -15.48 -12.79
CA PRO A 152 -13.89 -14.54 -13.81
C PRO A 152 -14.31 -14.98 -15.21
N ALA A 153 -14.90 -14.07 -15.98
CA ALA A 153 -15.33 -14.34 -17.35
C ALA A 153 -14.12 -14.68 -18.23
N ILE A 154 -14.22 -15.80 -18.95
CA ILE A 154 -13.18 -16.25 -19.86
C ILE A 154 -13.36 -15.52 -21.19
N LEU A 155 -12.48 -14.57 -21.47
CA LEU A 155 -12.51 -13.82 -22.73
C LEU A 155 -11.77 -14.54 -23.85
N GLN A 156 -10.80 -15.41 -23.54
CA GLN A 156 -10.06 -16.22 -24.52
C GLN A 156 -10.08 -17.70 -24.17
N GLU A 157 -10.88 -18.49 -24.88
CA GLU A 157 -11.16 -19.90 -24.55
C GLU A 157 -9.93 -20.81 -24.59
N GLY A 158 -9.02 -20.64 -25.56
CA GLY A 158 -7.86 -21.54 -25.73
C GLY A 158 -6.95 -21.61 -24.50
N CYS A 159 -6.43 -20.46 -24.05
CA CYS A 159 -5.58 -20.36 -22.86
C CYS A 159 -6.37 -20.08 -21.57
N ARG A 160 -7.70 -19.90 -21.68
CA ARG A 160 -8.60 -19.43 -20.62
C ARG A 160 -8.19 -18.11 -19.97
N TYR A 161 -7.85 -17.11 -20.79
CA TYR A 161 -7.53 -15.79 -20.25
C TYR A 161 -8.78 -15.05 -19.79
N ASN A 162 -8.73 -14.59 -18.53
CA ASN A 162 -9.63 -13.58 -18.00
C ASN A 162 -9.24 -12.18 -18.53
N ALA A 163 -10.06 -11.17 -18.21
CA ALA A 163 -9.80 -9.79 -18.62
C ALA A 163 -8.42 -9.26 -18.13
N LEU A 164 -7.99 -9.66 -16.93
CA LEU A 164 -6.73 -9.21 -16.34
C LEU A 164 -5.51 -9.78 -17.08
N HIS A 165 -5.51 -11.08 -17.43
CA HIS A 165 -4.43 -11.67 -18.25
C HIS A 165 -4.27 -10.94 -19.59
N ILE A 166 -5.38 -10.51 -20.21
CA ILE A 166 -5.34 -9.76 -21.47
C ILE A 166 -4.77 -8.37 -21.26
N ALA A 167 -5.19 -7.66 -20.21
CA ALA A 167 -4.68 -6.33 -19.86
C ALA A 167 -3.17 -6.36 -19.54
N VAL A 168 -2.72 -7.35 -18.77
CA VAL A 168 -1.29 -7.57 -18.46
C VAL A 168 -0.51 -7.86 -19.75
N ARG A 169 -1.01 -8.74 -20.61
CA ARG A 169 -0.36 -9.08 -21.88
C ARG A 169 -0.27 -7.88 -22.84
N ALA A 170 -1.18 -6.92 -22.73
CA ALA A 170 -1.19 -5.70 -23.53
C ALA A 170 -0.35 -4.55 -22.92
N ASP A 171 0.29 -4.76 -21.77
CA ASP A 171 1.04 -3.74 -21.02
C ASP A 171 0.22 -2.48 -20.70
N ARG A 172 -0.98 -2.67 -20.14
CA ARG A 172 -1.89 -1.57 -19.76
C ARG A 172 -2.13 -1.57 -18.24
N PRO A 173 -1.30 -0.87 -17.44
CA PRO A 173 -1.47 -0.81 -15.98
C PRO A 173 -2.80 -0.16 -15.57
N ASP A 174 -3.21 0.90 -16.27
CA ASP A 174 -4.48 1.62 -16.01
C ASP A 174 -5.69 0.71 -16.20
N MET A 175 -5.61 -0.24 -17.14
CA MET A 175 -6.66 -1.24 -17.37
C MET A 175 -6.71 -2.29 -16.28
N CYS A 176 -5.54 -2.74 -15.80
CA CYS A 176 -5.47 -3.66 -14.67
C CYS A 176 -6.13 -3.02 -13.44
N GLU A 177 -5.80 -1.76 -13.15
CA GLU A 177 -6.40 -1.00 -12.06
C GLU A 177 -7.92 -0.83 -12.24
N LEU A 178 -8.38 -0.43 -13.44
CA LEU A 178 -9.82 -0.29 -13.73
C LEU A 178 -10.58 -1.61 -13.50
N ILE A 179 -10.06 -2.73 -14.00
CA ILE A 179 -10.68 -4.05 -13.86
C ILE A 179 -10.73 -4.46 -12.38
N LEU A 180 -9.60 -4.37 -11.68
CA LEU A 180 -9.49 -4.77 -10.26
C LEU A 180 -10.35 -3.89 -9.36
N ASN A 181 -10.36 -2.57 -9.56
CA ASN A 181 -11.21 -1.64 -8.82
C ASN A 181 -12.70 -1.86 -9.11
N THR A 182 -13.07 -2.22 -10.34
CA THR A 182 -14.47 -2.51 -10.68
C THR A 182 -14.94 -3.81 -10.03
N VAL A 183 -14.12 -4.86 -10.10
CA VAL A 183 -14.42 -6.16 -9.50
C VAL A 183 -14.44 -6.12 -7.97
N GLY A 184 -13.56 -5.32 -7.37
CA GLY A 184 -13.52 -5.09 -5.92
C GLY A 184 -14.59 -4.11 -5.42
N ASN A 185 -15.40 -3.51 -6.30
CA ASN A 185 -16.44 -2.57 -5.89
C ASN A 185 -17.73 -3.31 -5.48
N THR A 186 -18.22 -3.03 -4.27
CA THR A 186 -19.47 -3.60 -3.75
C THR A 186 -20.69 -3.20 -4.56
N ASP A 187 -20.73 -1.99 -5.12
CA ASP A 187 -21.84 -1.51 -5.96
C ASP A 187 -21.94 -2.29 -7.26
N PHE A 188 -20.79 -2.70 -7.82
CA PHE A 188 -20.74 -3.51 -9.02
C PHE A 188 -21.25 -4.93 -8.78
N ILE A 189 -20.92 -5.52 -7.62
CA ILE A 189 -21.44 -6.83 -7.21
C ILE A 189 -22.94 -6.73 -6.89
N LYS A 190 -23.37 -5.64 -6.21
CA LYS A 190 -24.79 -5.35 -5.95
C LYS A 190 -25.59 -5.21 -7.24
N LEU A 191 -25.01 -4.62 -8.28
CA LEU A 191 -25.64 -4.53 -9.59
C LEU A 191 -25.97 -5.92 -10.16
N LEU A 192 -25.10 -6.92 -9.97
CA LEU A 192 -25.29 -8.28 -10.49
C LEU A 192 -26.36 -9.08 -9.72
N TYR A 193 -26.32 -9.06 -8.38
CA TYR A 193 -27.18 -9.91 -7.54
C TYR A 193 -28.42 -9.20 -6.96
N GLY A 194 -28.54 -7.88 -7.14
CA GLY A 194 -29.58 -7.08 -6.49
C GLY A 194 -29.31 -6.87 -5.00
N ASP A 195 -30.35 -6.58 -4.21
CA ASP A 195 -30.26 -6.29 -2.76
C ASP A 195 -30.35 -7.54 -1.85
N GLU A 196 -30.28 -8.75 -2.42
CA GLU A 196 -30.55 -10.01 -1.70
C GLU A 196 -29.34 -10.62 -0.98
N CYS A 197 -28.11 -10.10 -1.15
CA CYS A 197 -26.91 -10.68 -0.56
C CYS A 197 -26.55 -10.09 0.82
N LYS A 198 -26.31 -10.95 1.80
CA LYS A 198 -25.99 -10.56 3.20
C LYS A 198 -24.57 -9.99 3.37
N SER A 199 -23.65 -10.24 2.42
CA SER A 199 -22.28 -9.67 2.44
C SER A 199 -21.72 -9.54 1.01
N TYR A 200 -21.90 -8.37 0.39
CA TYR A 200 -21.26 -8.06 -0.90
C TYR A 200 -19.74 -7.89 -0.77
N VAL A 201 -19.26 -7.54 0.42
CA VAL A 201 -17.83 -7.32 0.72
C VAL A 201 -17.05 -8.60 0.55
N ASP A 202 -17.50 -9.70 1.15
CA ASP A 202 -16.81 -10.99 1.05
C ASP A 202 -16.77 -11.47 -0.41
N ARG A 203 -17.86 -11.24 -1.16
CA ARG A 203 -17.98 -11.68 -2.55
C ARG A 203 -17.13 -10.86 -3.51
N ALA A 204 -17.05 -9.54 -3.30
CA ALA A 204 -16.13 -8.67 -4.02
C ALA A 204 -14.67 -9.10 -3.75
N GLN A 205 -14.33 -9.42 -2.49
CA GLN A 205 -13.01 -9.90 -2.10
C GLN A 205 -12.67 -11.24 -2.75
N ILE A 206 -13.62 -12.19 -2.78
CA ILE A 206 -13.45 -13.48 -3.47
C ILE A 206 -13.24 -13.27 -4.97
N MET A 207 -14.02 -12.41 -5.62
CA MET A 207 -13.86 -12.16 -7.05
C MET A 207 -12.52 -11.49 -7.36
N LEU A 208 -12.08 -10.55 -6.51
CA LEU A 208 -10.78 -9.90 -6.62
C LEU A 208 -9.63 -10.92 -6.48
N ASP A 209 -9.72 -11.81 -5.50
CA ASP A 209 -8.80 -12.93 -5.29
C ASP A 209 -8.73 -13.85 -6.54
N LEU A 210 -9.88 -14.24 -7.09
CA LEU A 210 -9.95 -15.05 -8.29
C LEU A 210 -9.29 -14.36 -9.48
N TYR A 211 -9.50 -13.05 -9.67
CA TYR A 211 -8.87 -12.32 -10.77
C TYR A 211 -7.35 -12.27 -10.66
N LEU A 212 -6.80 -12.07 -9.45
CA LEU A 212 -5.38 -11.96 -9.19
C LEU A 212 -4.64 -13.31 -9.18
N ASN A 213 -5.30 -14.37 -8.71
CA ASN A 213 -4.63 -15.64 -8.41
C ASN A 213 -5.04 -16.81 -9.32
N THR A 214 -6.07 -16.66 -10.19
CA THR A 214 -6.42 -17.71 -11.15
C THR A 214 -5.31 -17.85 -12.20
N PRO A 215 -4.66 -19.02 -12.33
CA PRO A 215 -3.63 -19.24 -13.32
C PRO A 215 -4.22 -19.53 -14.71
N ASP A 216 -3.41 -19.33 -15.75
CA ASP A 216 -3.76 -19.72 -17.10
C ASP A 216 -3.78 -21.25 -17.27
N LYS A 217 -4.57 -21.75 -18.24
CA LYS A 217 -4.66 -23.20 -18.49
C LYS A 217 -3.36 -23.78 -19.08
N GLY A 218 -2.56 -22.97 -19.77
CA GLY A 218 -1.42 -23.43 -20.54
C GLY A 218 -0.21 -23.75 -19.66
N LEU A 219 0.32 -22.72 -18.98
CA LEU A 219 1.56 -22.80 -18.20
C LEU A 219 1.32 -22.74 -16.70
N ASN A 220 0.06 -22.65 -16.27
CA ASN A 220 -0.32 -22.42 -14.87
C ASN A 220 0.32 -21.15 -14.31
N GLU A 221 0.46 -20.12 -15.14
CA GLU A 221 1.02 -18.82 -14.82
C GLU A 221 -0.12 -17.89 -14.40
N THR A 222 0.00 -17.30 -13.22
CA THR A 222 -0.92 -16.25 -12.75
C THR A 222 -0.67 -14.93 -13.50
N PRO A 223 -1.60 -13.94 -13.44
CA PRO A 223 -1.37 -12.61 -13.99
C PRO A 223 -0.04 -11.97 -13.53
N LEU A 224 0.37 -12.24 -12.28
CA LEU A 224 1.66 -11.79 -11.76
C LEU A 224 2.85 -12.44 -12.48
N HIS A 225 2.79 -13.74 -12.77
CA HIS A 225 3.83 -14.42 -13.55
C HIS A 225 3.97 -13.78 -14.94
N PHE A 226 2.86 -13.46 -15.61
CA PHE A 226 2.90 -12.78 -16.91
C PHE A 226 3.58 -11.42 -16.81
N ALA A 227 3.17 -10.57 -15.85
CA ALA A 227 3.73 -9.23 -15.70
C ALA A 227 5.25 -9.26 -15.47
N VAL A 228 5.71 -10.16 -14.60
CA VAL A 228 7.12 -10.28 -14.21
C VAL A 228 7.97 -10.90 -15.33
N LYS A 229 7.45 -11.90 -16.05
CA LYS A 229 8.10 -12.57 -17.18
C LYS A 229 8.43 -11.63 -18.34
N PHE A 230 7.54 -10.66 -18.59
CA PHE A 230 7.69 -9.63 -19.61
C PHE A 230 8.28 -8.31 -19.06
N GLY A 231 8.71 -8.26 -17.79
CA GLY A 231 9.37 -7.08 -17.22
C GLY A 231 8.47 -5.84 -17.07
N LEU A 232 7.15 -6.02 -16.95
CA LEU A 232 6.19 -4.93 -16.92
C LEU A 232 6.11 -4.27 -15.54
N LYS A 233 7.11 -3.44 -15.19
CA LYS A 233 7.25 -2.79 -13.86
C LYS A 233 5.95 -2.13 -13.36
N ASN A 234 5.30 -1.34 -14.21
CA ASN A 234 4.10 -0.60 -13.81
C ASN A 234 2.93 -1.53 -13.50
N VAL A 235 2.77 -2.60 -14.29
CA VAL A 235 1.73 -3.61 -14.06
C VAL A 235 2.02 -4.42 -12.79
N VAL A 236 3.28 -4.82 -12.57
CA VAL A 236 3.70 -5.51 -11.32
C VAL A 236 3.38 -4.65 -10.10
N ARG A 237 3.67 -3.34 -10.16
CA ARG A 237 3.35 -2.40 -9.07
C ARG A 237 1.85 -2.38 -8.74
N VAL A 238 0.98 -2.35 -9.76
CA VAL A 238 -0.48 -2.39 -9.57
C VAL A 238 -0.93 -3.73 -8.99
N LEU A 239 -0.41 -4.86 -9.48
CA LEU A 239 -0.82 -6.17 -8.95
C LEU A 239 -0.42 -6.34 -7.47
N VAL A 240 0.81 -5.94 -7.13
CA VAL A 240 1.36 -6.07 -5.77
C VAL A 240 0.72 -5.09 -4.77
N SER A 241 0.13 -3.98 -5.23
CA SER A 241 -0.56 -3.07 -4.31
C SER A 241 -1.82 -3.67 -3.69
N TYR A 242 -2.37 -4.75 -4.26
CA TYR A 242 -3.52 -5.44 -3.69
C TYR A 242 -3.08 -6.52 -2.69
N PRO A 243 -3.57 -6.50 -1.42
CA PRO A 243 -3.16 -7.46 -0.39
C PRO A 243 -3.48 -8.93 -0.70
N CYS A 244 -4.50 -9.19 -1.51
CA CYS A 244 -4.90 -10.53 -1.92
C CYS A 244 -4.03 -11.12 -3.04
N CYS A 245 -3.08 -10.36 -3.62
CA CYS A 245 -2.19 -10.91 -4.64
C CYS A 245 -1.15 -11.85 -4.01
N ILE A 246 -1.21 -13.14 -4.36
CA ILE A 246 -0.29 -14.14 -3.81
C ILE A 246 0.98 -14.19 -4.65
N LYS A 247 2.10 -13.78 -4.05
CA LYS A 247 3.41 -13.73 -4.70
C LYS A 247 4.15 -15.08 -4.75
N THR A 248 3.66 -16.08 -4.03
CA THR A 248 4.33 -17.36 -3.77
C THR A 248 3.76 -18.55 -4.56
N LEU A 249 2.81 -18.32 -5.46
CA LEU A 249 2.22 -19.37 -6.27
C LEU A 249 3.24 -19.88 -7.31
N PRO A 250 3.47 -21.21 -7.43
CA PRO A 250 4.36 -21.76 -8.44
C PRO A 250 3.65 -22.02 -9.78
N ASN A 251 4.38 -21.84 -10.89
CA ASN A 251 3.91 -22.22 -12.23
C ASN A 251 4.02 -23.74 -12.48
N LYS A 252 3.70 -24.20 -13.70
CA LYS A 252 3.84 -25.61 -14.11
C LYS A 252 5.25 -26.18 -13.96
N TYR A 253 6.28 -25.32 -14.05
CA TYR A 253 7.69 -25.68 -13.86
C TYR A 253 8.16 -25.53 -12.41
N LYS A 254 7.25 -25.29 -11.46
CA LYS A 254 7.54 -25.03 -10.03
C LYS A 254 8.39 -23.78 -9.78
N GLN A 255 8.41 -22.85 -10.72
CA GLN A 255 9.10 -21.57 -10.58
C GLN A 255 8.16 -20.54 -9.99
N LEU A 256 8.68 -19.70 -9.10
CA LEU A 256 7.97 -18.57 -8.51
C LEU A 256 8.05 -17.35 -9.45
N PRO A 257 7.17 -16.34 -9.29
CA PRO A 257 7.27 -15.09 -10.03
C PRO A 257 8.66 -14.45 -9.92
N ILE A 258 9.30 -14.51 -8.75
CA ILE A 258 10.64 -13.98 -8.50
C ILE A 258 11.77 -14.67 -9.31
N ASP A 259 11.55 -15.91 -9.74
CA ASP A 259 12.55 -16.70 -10.48
C ASP A 259 12.50 -16.43 -11.98
N ILE A 260 11.38 -15.91 -12.49
CA ILE A 260 11.12 -15.73 -13.93
C ILE A 260 11.19 -14.28 -14.40
N ILE A 261 11.70 -13.36 -13.56
CA ILE A 261 11.82 -11.93 -13.84
C ILE A 261 12.58 -11.71 -15.15
N CYS A 262 11.96 -10.99 -16.08
CA CYS A 262 12.54 -10.62 -17.38
C CYS A 262 13.04 -11.82 -18.21
N SER A 263 12.48 -13.01 -18.02
CA SER A 263 12.88 -14.22 -18.77
C SER A 263 12.53 -14.18 -20.26
N ARG A 264 11.58 -13.31 -20.66
CA ARG A 264 11.16 -13.15 -22.07
C ARG A 264 11.28 -11.72 -22.59
N THR A 265 12.02 -10.84 -21.89
CA THR A 265 12.26 -9.48 -22.37
C THR A 265 13.44 -9.45 -23.33
N HIS A 266 13.33 -8.65 -24.38
CA HIS A 266 14.44 -8.42 -25.32
C HIS A 266 15.53 -7.49 -24.75
N GLN A 267 15.25 -6.81 -23.64
CA GLN A 267 16.19 -5.94 -22.93
C GLN A 267 16.66 -6.64 -21.65
N GLU A 268 17.97 -6.85 -21.54
CA GLU A 268 18.63 -7.28 -20.30
C GLU A 268 18.95 -6.05 -19.43
N ASP A 269 17.91 -5.38 -18.95
CA ASP A 269 18.10 -4.29 -18.00
C ASP A 269 18.18 -4.87 -16.58
N GLU A 270 19.40 -5.00 -16.07
CA GLU A 270 19.67 -5.46 -14.70
C GLU A 270 19.12 -4.48 -13.64
N ALA A 271 18.96 -3.19 -13.95
CA ALA A 271 18.31 -2.26 -13.05
C ALA A 271 16.81 -2.57 -12.93
N LEU A 272 16.13 -2.80 -14.07
CA LEU A 272 14.72 -3.18 -14.11
C LEU A 272 14.47 -4.50 -13.36
N LYS A 273 15.33 -5.50 -13.54
CA LYS A 273 15.24 -6.78 -12.80
C LYS A 273 15.33 -6.57 -11.28
N LYS A 274 16.26 -5.72 -10.83
CA LYS A 274 16.42 -5.39 -9.40
C LYS A 274 15.20 -4.67 -8.86
N GLU A 275 14.65 -3.71 -9.59
CA GLU A 275 13.45 -2.98 -9.18
C GLU A 275 12.23 -3.91 -9.07
N ILE A 276 12.00 -4.77 -10.07
CA ILE A 276 10.88 -5.74 -10.02
C ILE A 276 11.07 -6.73 -8.88
N ARG A 277 12.31 -7.21 -8.65
CA ARG A 277 12.61 -8.07 -7.49
C ARG A 277 12.28 -7.37 -6.17
N LEU A 278 12.65 -6.10 -6.02
CA LEU A 278 12.36 -5.31 -4.82
C LEU A 278 10.84 -5.10 -4.60
N LEU A 279 10.05 -5.00 -5.69
CA LEU A 279 8.59 -4.92 -5.60
C LEU A 279 7.97 -6.27 -5.16
N LEU A 280 8.53 -7.39 -5.59
CA LEU A 280 8.02 -8.72 -5.23
C LEU A 280 8.41 -9.12 -3.81
N GLU A 281 9.57 -8.70 -3.34
CA GLU A 281 10.00 -8.94 -1.97
C GLU A 281 9.14 -8.16 -0.98
N ASP A 282 8.94 -8.72 0.21
CA ASP A 282 8.22 -8.02 1.27
C ASP A 282 9.11 -6.92 1.88
N GLN A 283 8.51 -5.75 2.04
CA GLN A 283 9.18 -4.60 2.63
C GLN A 283 9.06 -4.66 4.14
N TYR A 284 10.22 -4.70 4.81
CA TYR A 284 10.33 -4.73 6.25
C TYR A 284 10.71 -3.36 6.81
N TYR A 285 10.18 -3.08 7.99
CA TYR A 285 10.40 -1.89 8.78
C TYR A 285 10.90 -2.28 10.16
N VAL A 286 11.89 -1.56 10.68
CA VAL A 286 12.46 -1.78 12.01
C VAL A 286 12.01 -0.65 12.93
N PRO A 287 11.12 -0.91 13.92
CA PRO A 287 10.57 0.12 14.80
C PRO A 287 11.38 0.30 16.09
N VAL A 288 11.30 1.50 16.67
CA VAL A 288 11.63 1.79 18.07
C VAL A 288 10.33 1.80 18.85
N LEU A 289 10.26 0.97 19.88
CA LEU A 289 9.12 0.85 20.78
C LEU A 289 9.46 1.53 22.10
N ARG A 290 8.56 2.40 22.55
CA ARG A 290 8.62 3.04 23.87
C ARG A 290 7.30 2.83 24.60
N SER A 291 7.35 2.72 25.92
CA SER A 291 6.15 2.80 26.74
C SER A 291 5.68 4.24 26.85
N ASP A 292 4.38 4.49 26.79
CA ASP A 292 3.82 5.84 26.95
C ASP A 292 4.18 6.48 28.29
N ASP A 293 4.22 5.66 29.35
CA ASP A 293 4.55 6.12 30.71
C ASP A 293 6.06 6.16 30.99
N ASN A 294 6.91 5.91 29.99
CA ASN A 294 8.38 5.78 30.15
C ASN A 294 8.81 4.79 31.26
N THR A 295 7.94 3.84 31.64
CA THR A 295 8.19 2.84 32.67
C THR A 295 9.10 1.71 32.18
N LEU A 296 9.12 1.44 30.88
CA LEU A 296 9.99 0.45 30.25
C LEU A 296 11.15 1.11 29.52
N GLN A 297 12.29 0.44 29.51
CA GLN A 297 13.42 0.86 28.67
C GLN A 297 13.02 0.80 27.19
N PRO A 298 13.36 1.83 26.41
CA PRO A 298 13.05 1.85 24.99
C PRO A 298 13.77 0.69 24.28
N MET A 299 13.05 -0.01 23.41
CA MET A 299 13.53 -1.23 22.77
C MET A 299 13.37 -1.19 21.26
N ILE A 300 14.32 -1.80 20.55
CA ILE A 300 14.23 -1.97 19.10
C ILE A 300 13.39 -3.22 18.82
N GLY A 301 12.22 -3.02 18.23
CA GLY A 301 11.27 -4.07 17.89
C GLY A 301 11.79 -5.01 16.82
N GLU A 302 11.05 -6.08 16.57
CA GLU A 302 11.35 -6.99 15.46
C GLU A 302 10.95 -6.37 14.12
N PRO A 303 11.64 -6.71 13.02
CA PRO A 303 11.25 -6.23 11.71
C PRO A 303 9.85 -6.72 11.35
N PHE A 304 8.95 -5.80 10.99
CA PHE A 304 7.60 -6.14 10.57
C PHE A 304 7.35 -5.69 9.14
N SER A 305 6.36 -6.31 8.50
CA SER A 305 5.91 -5.97 7.16
C SER A 305 4.46 -5.47 7.24
N PRO A 306 4.00 -4.60 6.33
CA PRO A 306 2.59 -4.21 6.26
C PRO A 306 1.63 -5.41 6.15
N THR A 307 2.08 -6.53 5.56
CA THR A 307 1.30 -7.78 5.45
C THR A 307 1.21 -8.56 6.78
N ASN A 308 2.13 -8.31 7.71
CA ASN A 308 2.15 -8.91 9.04
C ASN A 308 2.40 -7.81 10.09
N PRO A 309 1.35 -7.05 10.48
CA PRO A 309 1.48 -5.93 11.37
C PRO A 309 1.98 -6.36 12.76
N LEU A 310 2.59 -5.42 13.48
CA LEU A 310 3.03 -5.64 14.86
C LEU A 310 1.80 -5.82 15.77
N SER A 311 1.70 -6.99 16.41
CA SER A 311 0.81 -7.17 17.55
C SER A 311 1.43 -6.55 18.79
N LEU A 312 1.20 -5.25 18.99
CA LEU A 312 1.58 -4.56 20.22
C LEU A 312 0.45 -4.70 21.26
N ASN A 313 0.80 -4.69 22.54
CA ASN A 313 -0.15 -4.61 23.67
C ASN A 313 -1.10 -5.82 23.79
N THR A 314 -0.55 -7.04 23.67
CA THR A 314 -1.31 -8.30 23.83
C THR A 314 -1.89 -8.47 25.24
N ASP A 315 -1.20 -7.93 26.25
CA ASP A 315 -1.58 -8.06 27.65
C ASP A 315 -2.16 -6.74 28.19
N PRO A 316 -3.40 -6.72 28.71
CA PRO A 316 -4.06 -5.50 29.21
C PRO A 316 -3.42 -4.92 30.48
N ILE A 317 -2.49 -5.65 31.12
CA ILE A 317 -1.79 -5.26 32.35
C ILE A 317 -0.42 -4.65 32.03
N SER A 318 0.15 -4.94 30.86
CA SER A 318 1.44 -4.37 30.47
C SER A 318 1.30 -2.93 30.01
N PRO A 319 2.31 -2.09 30.25
CA PRO A 319 2.28 -0.70 29.80
C PRO A 319 2.20 -0.65 28.27
N ARG A 320 1.44 0.31 27.77
CA ARG A 320 1.19 0.46 26.33
C ARG A 320 2.48 0.85 25.62
N LEU A 321 2.86 0.04 24.64
CA LEU A 321 3.98 0.28 23.74
C LEU A 321 3.48 0.99 22.47
N GLU A 322 4.16 2.09 22.14
CA GLU A 322 3.94 2.86 20.93
C GLU A 322 5.21 2.91 20.08
N VAL A 323 5.01 2.96 18.76
CA VAL A 323 6.10 3.14 17.80
C VAL A 323 6.50 4.61 17.79
N ARG A 324 7.72 4.93 18.24
CA ARG A 324 8.23 6.31 18.25
C ARG A 324 9.16 6.65 17.09
N ALA A 325 9.72 5.65 16.44
CA ALA A 325 10.44 5.83 15.18
C ALA A 325 10.47 4.51 14.41
N PHE A 326 10.73 4.57 13.11
CA PHE A 326 10.98 3.37 12.31
C PHE A 326 11.89 3.66 11.11
N ALA A 327 12.65 2.64 10.74
CA ALA A 327 13.51 2.64 9.55
C ALA A 327 12.99 1.62 8.52
N GLY A 328 12.84 2.04 7.26
CA GLY A 328 12.38 1.20 6.16
C GLY A 328 11.85 2.05 4.99
N PRO A 329 11.52 1.45 3.84
CA PRO A 329 11.43 0.01 3.56
C PRO A 329 12.78 -0.65 3.27
N MET A 330 12.97 -1.88 3.72
CA MET A 330 14.15 -2.69 3.38
C MET A 330 13.83 -4.19 3.32
N THR A 331 14.69 -5.00 2.70
CA THR A 331 14.53 -6.46 2.62
C THR A 331 14.67 -7.12 4.00
N LYS A 332 14.07 -8.30 4.22
CA LYS A 332 14.13 -9.02 5.51
C LYS A 332 15.54 -9.20 6.08
N SER A 333 16.49 -9.63 5.24
CA SER A 333 17.90 -9.85 5.63
C SER A 333 18.55 -8.55 6.10
N ARG A 334 18.45 -7.50 5.29
CA ARG A 334 18.92 -6.15 5.61
C ARG A 334 18.27 -5.59 6.88
N ALA A 335 16.98 -5.83 7.10
CA ALA A 335 16.27 -5.42 8.32
C ALA A 335 16.81 -6.10 9.58
N LEU A 336 17.11 -7.40 9.50
CA LEU A 336 17.71 -8.15 10.61
C LEU A 336 19.14 -7.66 10.91
N GLU A 337 19.94 -7.39 9.88
CA GLU A 337 21.28 -6.82 10.03
C GLU A 337 21.25 -5.41 10.62
N PHE A 338 20.36 -4.55 10.09
CA PHE A 338 20.13 -3.20 10.59
C PHE A 338 19.75 -3.23 12.07
N ARG A 339 18.76 -4.07 12.43
CA ARG A 339 18.36 -4.29 13.82
C ARG A 339 19.51 -4.80 14.69
N LYS A 340 20.33 -5.73 14.19
CA LYS A 340 21.47 -6.27 14.94
C LYS A 340 22.49 -5.17 15.27
N LYS A 341 22.84 -4.34 14.28
CA LYS A 341 23.78 -3.22 14.45
C LYS A 341 23.19 -2.12 15.34
N TRP A 342 21.90 -1.86 15.22
CA TRP A 342 21.21 -0.90 16.07
C TRP A 342 21.07 -1.40 17.52
N LYS A 343 20.75 -2.67 17.75
CA LYS A 343 20.67 -3.22 19.12
C LYS A 343 22.03 -3.28 19.78
N THR A 344 23.01 -3.81 19.07
CA THR A 344 24.37 -4.01 19.58
C THR A 344 25.38 -3.56 18.53
N PRO A 345 25.82 -2.29 18.57
CA PRO A 345 26.90 -1.83 17.70
C PRO A 345 28.13 -2.73 17.88
N PRO A 346 28.85 -3.11 16.81
CA PRO A 346 30.02 -3.98 16.91
C PRO A 346 31.03 -3.38 17.90
N ARG A 347 31.29 -4.09 19.00
CA ARG A 347 32.38 -3.73 19.91
C ARG A 347 33.67 -4.13 19.21
N LEU A 348 34.42 -3.17 18.67
CA LEU A 348 35.81 -3.42 18.32
C LEU A 348 36.50 -3.88 19.61
N ARG A 349 37.02 -5.11 19.61
CA ARG A 349 37.77 -5.65 20.75
C ARG A 349 38.92 -4.68 21.03
N MET A 350 38.93 -4.11 22.23
CA MET A 350 40.07 -3.36 22.72
C MET A 350 41.28 -4.28 22.72
N THR A 351 42.09 -4.19 21.67
CA THR A 351 43.50 -4.51 21.75
C THR A 351 44.22 -3.17 21.89
N PRO A 352 45.16 -3.04 22.83
CA PRO A 352 45.86 -1.78 23.06
C PRO A 352 46.86 -1.58 21.90
N ILE A 353 46.40 -0.96 20.81
CA ILE A 353 47.30 -0.46 19.76
C ILE A 353 47.72 0.94 20.16
N LYS A 354 49.04 1.12 20.19
CA LYS A 354 49.77 2.33 20.57
C LYS A 354 49.20 3.57 19.88
N LYS A 355 49.15 4.67 20.63
CA LYS A 355 48.93 6.02 20.14
C LYS A 355 49.91 6.30 18.98
N SER A 356 49.40 6.47 17.78
CA SER A 356 50.05 7.23 16.72
C SER A 356 49.23 8.49 16.53
N ASP A 357 49.88 9.63 16.75
CA ASP A 357 49.35 10.96 16.56
C ASP A 357 49.19 11.20 15.04
N ASP A 358 47.99 11.03 14.51
CA ASP A 358 47.59 11.56 13.20
C ASP A 358 46.09 11.91 13.25
N GLU A 359 45.80 13.20 13.12
CA GLU A 359 44.58 13.88 13.56
C GLU A 359 43.54 14.05 12.43
N SER A 360 43.44 13.12 11.48
CA SER A 360 42.62 13.33 10.27
C SER A 360 41.57 12.28 9.90
N ASP A 361 41.39 11.17 10.64
CA ASP A 361 40.42 10.12 10.28
C ASP A 361 39.39 9.81 11.40
N ALA A 362 38.83 10.85 12.03
CA ALA A 362 37.83 10.72 13.11
C ALA A 362 36.36 10.60 12.63
N ILE A 363 36.12 9.97 11.47
CA ILE A 363 34.76 9.70 10.96
C ILE A 363 34.51 8.19 11.06
N CYS A 364 33.50 7.78 11.83
CA CYS A 364 33.04 6.40 12.07
C CYS A 364 33.77 5.60 13.18
N ASN A 365 33.62 6.01 14.45
CA ASN A 365 33.93 5.15 15.59
C ASN A 365 32.64 4.62 16.31
N PRO A 366 32.51 3.30 16.57
CA PRO A 366 31.35 2.71 17.27
C PRO A 366 31.21 3.15 18.73
N THR A 367 32.26 3.73 19.32
CA THR A 367 32.27 4.40 20.63
C THR A 367 31.34 5.61 20.68
N ASN A 368 31.17 6.33 19.56
CA ASN A 368 30.28 7.48 19.48
C ASN A 368 28.82 7.04 19.65
N ASN A 369 28.39 5.91 19.08
CA ASN A 369 27.00 5.45 19.20
C ASN A 369 26.58 5.13 20.64
N LEU A 370 27.49 4.60 21.47
CA LEU A 370 27.20 4.38 22.89
C LEU A 370 27.17 5.70 23.65
N ALA A 371 28.13 6.59 23.40
CA ALA A 371 28.17 7.92 24.00
C ALA A 371 26.92 8.74 23.65
N LEU A 372 26.47 8.71 22.39
CA LEU A 372 25.26 9.38 21.90
C LEU A 372 23.97 8.82 22.54
N ARG A 373 23.92 7.51 22.83
CA ARG A 373 22.80 6.92 23.60
C ARG A 373 22.80 7.30 25.06
N LEU A 374 23.99 7.44 25.66
CA LEU A 374 24.14 7.79 27.07
C LEU A 374 23.99 9.29 27.31
N GLN A 375 24.26 10.12 26.30
CA GLN A 375 24.11 11.58 26.35
C GLN A 375 22.64 12.03 26.32
N ASP A 376 21.77 11.25 25.68
CA ASP A 376 20.35 11.56 25.56
C ASP A 376 19.49 10.35 25.96
N ALA A 377 19.01 10.36 27.21
CA ALA A 377 18.17 9.31 27.75
C ALA A 377 16.78 9.22 27.07
N GLU A 378 16.33 10.31 26.42
CA GLU A 378 14.98 10.41 25.86
C GLU A 378 14.93 10.23 24.35
N LYS A 379 15.97 10.57 23.59
CA LYS A 379 15.99 10.40 22.12
C LYS A 379 17.31 9.81 21.58
N GLY A 380 18.19 9.32 22.45
CA GLY A 380 19.50 8.79 22.05
C GLY A 380 19.43 7.54 21.15
N LEU A 381 18.40 6.70 21.28
CA LEU A 381 18.20 5.56 20.39
C LEU A 381 17.78 5.98 18.99
N GLU A 382 16.90 6.97 18.90
CA GLU A 382 16.42 7.58 17.67
C GLU A 382 17.55 8.32 16.95
N ARG A 383 18.41 9.02 17.69
CA ARG A 383 19.62 9.65 17.14
C ARG A 383 20.54 8.63 16.48
N VAL A 384 20.87 7.53 17.18
CA VAL A 384 21.68 6.46 16.57
C VAL A 384 20.95 5.78 15.42
N GLY A 385 19.62 5.65 15.50
CA GLY A 385 18.80 5.12 14.42
C GLY A 385 18.86 5.98 13.16
N ARG A 386 18.81 7.31 13.30
CA ARG A 386 18.97 8.29 12.21
C ARG A 386 20.32 8.16 11.52
N ASP A 387 21.40 8.10 12.28
CA ASP A 387 22.76 8.00 11.73
C ASP A 387 22.98 6.64 11.03
N LEU A 388 22.43 5.56 11.59
CA LEU A 388 22.42 4.25 10.94
C LEU A 388 21.55 4.24 9.68
N ALA A 389 20.40 4.91 9.68
CA ALA A 389 19.52 4.99 8.51
C ALA A 389 20.21 5.73 7.36
N GLU A 390 20.98 6.77 7.66
CA GLU A 390 21.82 7.49 6.69
C GLU A 390 22.96 6.60 6.16
N GLU A 391 23.69 5.88 7.03
CA GLU A 391 24.73 4.93 6.64
C GLU A 391 24.19 3.83 5.72
N TYR A 392 23.01 3.30 6.05
CA TYR A 392 22.35 2.27 5.25
C TYR A 392 21.52 2.86 4.12
N GLN A 393 21.45 4.19 3.91
CA GLN A 393 20.61 4.83 2.89
C GLN A 393 19.16 4.30 2.90
N VAL A 394 18.55 4.20 4.09
CA VAL A 394 17.16 3.79 4.27
C VAL A 394 16.36 4.98 4.77
N SER A 395 15.10 5.08 4.35
CA SER A 395 14.19 6.11 4.85
C SER A 395 13.98 5.94 6.36
N TRP A 396 14.03 7.08 7.04
CA TRP A 396 13.81 7.20 8.47
C TRP A 396 12.55 8.00 8.73
N LYS A 397 11.79 7.63 9.76
CA LYS A 397 10.65 8.43 10.23
C LYS A 397 10.58 8.38 11.75
N GLU A 398 10.47 9.55 12.37
CA GLU A 398 10.41 9.71 13.82
C GLU A 398 9.16 10.48 14.22
N TYR A 399 8.54 10.07 15.31
CA TYR A 399 7.38 10.73 15.89
C TYR A 399 7.81 11.93 16.73
N TRP A 400 7.20 13.07 16.44
CA TRP A 400 7.40 14.32 17.14
C TRP A 400 6.10 14.75 17.84
N PRO A 401 6.04 14.77 19.19
CA PRO A 401 4.81 15.07 19.93
C PRO A 401 4.17 16.41 19.55
N PHE A 402 4.99 17.45 19.32
CA PHE A 402 4.51 18.79 18.97
C PHE A 402 3.89 18.89 17.56
N LEU A 403 4.29 18.01 16.63
CA LEU A 403 3.68 17.90 15.30
C LEU A 403 2.52 16.91 15.28
N ASN A 404 2.45 16.02 16.29
CA ASN A 404 1.58 14.85 16.31
C ASN A 404 1.65 14.02 15.01
N ASP A 405 2.83 13.96 14.40
CA ASP A 405 3.06 13.30 13.12
C ASP A 405 4.48 12.72 13.06
N PHE A 406 4.69 11.78 12.14
CA PHE A 406 5.99 11.24 11.81
C PHE A 406 6.69 12.15 10.78
N ALA A 407 7.88 12.60 11.11
CA ALA A 407 8.69 13.45 10.24
C ALA A 407 10.17 13.10 10.33
N ASP A 408 10.88 13.36 9.23
CA ASP A 408 12.34 13.32 9.17
C ASP A 408 12.86 14.70 8.78
N PHE A 409 13.47 15.40 9.74
CA PHE A 409 13.99 16.76 9.54
C PHE A 409 15.29 16.82 8.72
N ARG A 410 15.79 15.69 8.21
CA ARG A 410 16.84 15.66 7.17
C ARG A 410 16.25 15.74 5.76
N THR A 411 14.94 15.51 5.62
CA THR A 411 14.23 15.56 4.35
C THR A 411 13.56 16.93 4.13
N THR A 412 13.39 17.32 2.87
CA THR A 412 12.68 18.56 2.52
C THR A 412 11.23 18.56 2.99
N GLU A 413 10.56 17.41 2.96
CA GLU A 413 9.18 17.25 3.47
C GLU A 413 9.12 17.55 4.98
N GLY A 414 10.01 16.95 5.77
CA GLY A 414 10.05 17.16 7.21
C GLY A 414 10.43 18.59 7.59
N LEU A 415 11.40 19.19 6.90
CA LEU A 415 11.77 20.60 7.08
C LEU A 415 10.60 21.53 6.77
N THR A 416 9.83 21.26 5.73
CA THR A 416 8.65 22.08 5.39
C THR A 416 7.57 21.98 6.47
N LYS A 417 7.35 20.80 7.06
CA LYS A 417 6.42 20.63 8.19
C LYS A 417 6.89 21.43 9.42
N LEU A 418 8.19 21.38 9.72
CA LEU A 418 8.79 22.10 10.83
C LEU A 418 8.72 23.63 10.62
N GLU A 419 9.03 24.10 9.42
CA GLU A 419 8.97 25.52 9.05
C GLU A 419 7.56 26.08 9.25
N LYS A 420 6.54 25.37 8.76
CA LYS A 420 5.14 25.76 8.92
C LYS A 420 4.71 25.78 10.40
N TYR A 421 5.21 24.84 11.20
CA TYR A 421 4.94 24.82 12.64
C TYR A 421 5.55 26.03 13.34
N LEU A 422 6.83 26.31 13.07
CA LEU A 422 7.54 27.45 13.65
C LEU A 422 6.92 28.77 13.19
N GLU A 423 6.58 28.92 11.91
CA GLU A 423 5.89 30.10 11.38
C GLU A 423 4.63 30.42 12.19
N ARG A 424 3.77 29.42 12.40
CA ARG A 424 2.55 29.59 13.20
C ARG A 424 2.87 29.97 14.64
N LYS A 425 3.87 29.31 15.24
CA LYS A 425 4.28 29.60 16.61
C LYS A 425 4.78 31.03 16.78
N PHE A 426 5.57 31.51 15.84
CA PHE A 426 6.07 32.88 15.84
C PHE A 426 4.95 33.90 15.62
N GLN A 427 3.99 33.60 14.74
CA GLN A 427 2.79 34.44 14.59
C GLN A 427 1.98 34.52 15.88
N ASP A 428 1.72 33.38 16.53
CA ASP A 428 0.95 33.33 17.78
C ASP A 428 1.61 34.15 18.90
N GLN A 429 2.95 34.12 18.99
CA GLN A 429 3.69 34.95 19.95
C GLN A 429 3.59 36.44 19.64
N LEU A 430 3.70 36.83 18.37
CA LEU A 430 3.50 38.23 17.96
C LEU A 430 2.09 38.73 18.31
N PHE A 431 1.07 37.89 18.12
CA PHE A 431 -0.30 38.21 18.54
C PHE A 431 -0.43 38.37 20.06
N HIS A 432 0.21 37.51 20.85
CA HIS A 432 0.19 37.61 22.32
C HIS A 432 0.89 38.87 22.82
N TYR A 433 2.05 39.21 22.23
CA TYR A 433 2.80 40.42 22.58
C TYR A 433 2.00 41.71 22.28
N ASN A 434 1.33 41.77 21.12
CA ASN A 434 0.49 42.91 20.76
C ASN A 434 -0.75 43.01 21.66
N LYS A 435 -1.30 41.88 22.11
CA LYS A 435 -2.44 41.85 23.04
C LYS A 435 -2.06 42.32 24.45
N THR A 436 -0.95 41.84 25.01
CA THR A 436 -0.46 42.30 26.33
C THR A 436 -0.04 43.77 26.31
N SER A 437 0.54 44.25 25.20
CA SER A 437 0.85 45.67 25.02
C SER A 437 -0.42 46.54 24.98
N ASN A 438 -1.48 46.07 24.33
CA ASN A 438 -2.77 46.78 24.29
C ASN A 438 -3.53 46.70 25.63
N ASP A 439 -3.49 45.57 26.34
CA ASP A 439 -4.12 45.42 27.67
C ASP A 439 -3.40 46.26 28.74
N ASN A 440 -2.08 46.43 28.64
CA ASN A 440 -1.31 47.34 29.50
C ASN A 440 -1.62 48.83 29.24
N ILE A 441 -2.00 49.21 28.01
CA ILE A 441 -2.51 50.56 27.68
C ILE A 441 -3.95 50.75 28.22
N THR A 442 -4.73 49.67 28.31
CA THR A 442 -6.13 49.73 28.74
C THR A 442 -6.27 49.73 30.27
N ASN A 443 -5.39 49.06 31.01
CA ASN A 443 -5.40 49.02 32.48
C ASN A 443 -4.70 50.22 33.16
N SER A 444 -4.05 51.12 32.40
CA SER A 444 -3.51 52.38 32.93
C SER A 444 -4.48 53.57 32.80
N ASN A 445 -5.72 53.35 32.38
CA ASN A 445 -6.72 54.41 32.13
C ASN A 445 -7.85 54.48 33.17
N GLU A 446 -7.52 54.25 34.45
CA GLU A 446 -8.32 54.75 35.57
C GLU A 446 -7.45 55.59 36.51
N ASN A 447 -6.93 56.72 36.02
CA ASN A 447 -6.92 58.04 36.70
C ASN A 447 -5.91 59.02 36.08
N SER A 448 -6.42 60.22 35.78
CA SER A 448 -5.74 61.52 35.59
C SER A 448 -4.90 61.80 34.33
N GLU A 449 -5.49 62.65 33.46
CA GLU A 449 -4.89 63.72 32.65
C GLU A 449 -3.47 63.57 32.08
N LYS A 450 -3.32 63.00 30.86
CA LYS A 450 -2.26 63.41 29.91
C LYS A 450 -2.71 63.24 28.44
N LYS A 451 -3.24 64.32 27.87
CA LYS A 451 -3.59 64.45 26.45
C LYS A 451 -2.48 65.15 25.63
N SER A 452 -1.21 64.96 25.99
CA SER A 452 -0.11 65.77 25.42
C SER A 452 1.11 64.99 24.89
N GLN A 453 1.20 63.67 25.06
CA GLN A 453 2.37 62.89 24.60
C GLN A 453 2.20 62.21 23.24
N ILE A 454 0.97 61.97 22.79
CA ILE A 454 0.69 61.35 21.48
C ILE A 454 0.97 62.36 20.35
N ASP A 455 0.70 63.65 20.58
CA ASP A 455 0.94 64.72 19.60
C ASP A 455 2.44 64.96 19.33
N GLU A 456 3.34 64.64 20.27
CA GLU A 456 4.79 64.87 20.12
C GLU A 456 5.45 63.84 19.19
N ILE A 457 5.00 62.57 19.21
CA ILE A 457 5.54 61.50 18.36
C ILE A 457 5.03 61.65 16.92
N ASP A 458 3.75 61.97 16.74
CA ASP A 458 3.20 62.28 15.41
C ASP A 458 3.79 63.58 14.85
N TYR A 459 4.08 64.57 15.69
CA TYR A 459 4.83 65.77 15.28
C TYR A 459 6.26 65.43 14.85
N LEU A 460 6.96 64.55 15.57
CA LEU A 460 8.32 64.13 15.23
C LEU A 460 8.36 63.31 13.93
N CYS A 461 7.41 62.39 13.72
CA CYS A 461 7.28 61.62 12.48
C CYS A 461 7.00 62.51 11.26
N ASN A 462 6.12 63.50 11.40
CA ASN A 462 5.85 64.47 10.34
C ASN A 462 7.06 65.39 10.05
N LYS A 463 7.87 65.69 11.08
CA LYS A 463 9.08 66.53 10.95
C LYS A 463 10.28 65.77 10.38
N LEU A 464 10.35 64.45 10.57
CA LEU A 464 11.35 63.59 9.94
C LEU A 464 11.01 63.30 8.47
N GLN A 465 9.72 63.22 8.12
CA GLN A 465 9.27 63.10 6.73
C GLN A 465 9.60 64.34 5.88
N SER A 466 9.66 65.52 6.50
CA SER A 466 10.09 66.75 5.83
C SER A 466 11.62 66.91 5.71
N TRP A 467 12.40 65.99 6.30
CA TRP A 467 13.86 65.91 6.17
C TRP A 467 14.32 64.74 5.27
N SER A 468 13.55 64.45 4.22
CA SER A 468 14.03 63.59 3.14
C SER A 468 15.10 64.35 2.34
N LEU A 469 16.35 63.87 2.39
CA LEU A 469 17.51 64.37 1.64
C LEU A 469 17.39 64.03 0.14
N LEU A 470 16.47 64.69 -0.55
CA LEU A 470 16.46 64.81 -1.99
C LEU A 470 16.19 66.26 -2.34
N THR A 471 17.23 67.05 -2.59
CA THR A 471 17.36 67.83 -3.83
C THR A 471 18.66 68.63 -3.87
N SER A 472 19.29 68.56 -5.02
CA SER A 472 20.44 69.33 -5.45
C SER A 472 20.12 70.83 -5.56
N ASN A 473 21.13 71.65 -5.28
CA ASN A 473 21.45 72.94 -5.91
C ASN A 473 20.38 74.05 -5.94
N ASN A 474 20.54 75.12 -5.14
CA ASN A 474 21.16 76.40 -5.56
C ASN A 474 20.94 77.56 -4.56
N GLU A 475 22.05 78.28 -4.36
CA GLU A 475 22.24 79.73 -4.20
C GLU A 475 21.62 80.57 -3.06
N GLU A 476 22.55 81.28 -2.40
CA GLU A 476 22.46 82.62 -1.78
C GLU A 476 21.71 82.82 -0.45
N GLN A 477 22.46 83.11 0.63
CA GLN A 477 22.73 84.49 1.09
C GLN A 477 23.43 84.46 2.47
N ASN A 478 24.49 85.26 2.61
CA ASN A 478 25.24 85.49 3.83
C ASN A 478 24.38 85.99 5.00
N ASN A 479 24.53 85.39 6.19
CA ASN A 479 24.58 86.17 7.43
C ASN A 479 25.44 85.44 8.48
N VAL A 480 26.50 86.13 8.91
CA VAL A 480 27.45 85.67 9.92
C VAL A 480 26.89 86.15 11.26
N ASP A 481 26.32 85.26 12.05
CA ASP A 481 26.11 85.49 13.48
C ASP A 481 26.75 84.34 14.28
N GLU A 482 27.56 84.79 15.22
CA GLU A 482 28.36 84.12 16.24
C GLU A 482 27.71 82.85 16.82
N LEU A 483 28.16 81.66 16.39
CA LEU A 483 27.80 80.39 17.03
C LEU A 483 28.75 80.13 18.20
N GLU A 484 28.30 80.47 19.40
CA GLU A 484 28.90 80.09 20.67
C GLU A 484 28.79 78.56 20.85
N PHE A 485 29.90 77.85 20.69
CA PHE A 485 29.97 76.40 20.92
C PHE A 485 30.10 76.10 22.41
N PHE A 486 29.09 75.47 23.00
CA PHE A 486 29.19 74.87 24.32
C PHE A 486 29.50 73.37 24.22
N THR A 487 30.61 72.95 24.84
CA THR A 487 30.90 71.53 25.10
C THR A 487 29.89 71.00 26.11
N PRO A 488 29.19 69.88 25.86
CA PRO A 488 28.32 69.28 26.88
C PRO A 488 29.16 68.87 28.12
N PRO A 489 28.63 69.04 29.34
CA PRO A 489 29.32 68.61 30.55
C PRO A 489 29.56 67.10 30.51
N SER A 490 30.74 66.68 30.98
CA SER A 490 31.15 65.27 31.04
C SER A 490 30.09 64.38 31.68
N SER A 491 29.78 63.25 31.05
CA SER A 491 28.81 62.27 31.51
C SER A 491 29.03 61.87 32.98
N PRO A 492 27.97 61.61 33.76
CA PRO A 492 28.09 61.23 35.17
C PRO A 492 28.93 59.95 35.31
N LYS A 493 29.77 59.89 36.35
CA LYS A 493 30.55 58.71 36.70
C LYS A 493 29.61 57.52 36.94
N LEU A 494 29.88 56.40 36.24
CA LEU A 494 29.27 55.09 36.48
C LEU A 494 29.37 54.73 37.97
N MET A 495 28.25 54.78 38.67
CA MET A 495 28.08 54.00 39.89
C MET A 495 27.75 52.60 39.42
N VAL A 496 28.66 51.65 39.68
CA VAL A 496 28.43 50.24 39.43
C VAL A 496 27.41 49.79 40.46
N ASP A 497 26.13 49.81 40.07
CA ASP A 497 25.09 49.14 40.82
C ASP A 497 25.13 47.65 40.43
N SER A 498 25.06 46.77 41.43
CA SER A 498 25.21 45.31 41.31
C SER A 498 23.94 44.65 40.75
N SER A 499 23.27 45.32 39.81
CA SER A 499 21.95 44.99 39.27
C SER A 499 21.95 44.88 37.74
N ASP A 500 23.11 44.92 37.10
CA ASP A 500 23.26 44.97 35.63
C ASP A 500 23.00 43.63 34.91
N ASP A 501 22.68 42.56 35.64
CA ASP A 501 22.39 41.24 35.06
C ASP A 501 20.97 41.13 34.43
N GLU A 502 20.16 42.19 34.46
CA GLU A 502 18.79 42.19 33.90
C GLU A 502 18.56 43.19 32.75
N MET A 503 19.63 43.76 32.16
CA MET A 503 19.47 44.62 30.97
C MET A 503 19.57 43.80 29.68
N GLN A 504 18.44 43.23 29.25
CA GLN A 504 18.31 42.66 27.89
C GLN A 504 18.38 43.79 26.85
N SER A 505 19.32 43.70 25.90
CA SER A 505 19.36 44.58 24.73
C SER A 505 18.06 44.50 23.94
N ALA A 506 17.46 45.64 23.56
CA ALA A 506 16.17 45.71 22.86
C ALA A 506 16.12 44.96 21.51
N GLU A 507 17.27 44.59 20.95
CA GLU A 507 17.37 43.77 19.73
C GLU A 507 17.25 42.26 20.00
N GLU A 508 17.37 41.83 21.25
CA GLU A 508 17.26 40.42 21.64
C GLU A 508 15.86 40.14 22.17
N GLY A 509 14.91 39.95 21.25
CA GLY A 509 13.54 39.59 21.61
C GLY A 509 13.46 38.28 22.41
N PHE A 510 12.35 38.07 23.13
CA PHE A 510 12.09 36.82 23.85
C PHE A 510 12.22 35.60 22.93
N GLY A 511 13.24 34.76 23.16
CA GLY A 511 13.49 33.56 22.37
C GLY A 511 12.28 32.64 22.32
N THR A 512 11.84 32.29 21.12
CA THR A 512 10.71 31.38 20.90
C THR A 512 11.20 29.95 20.76
N PHE A 513 11.01 29.13 21.79
CA PHE A 513 11.36 27.70 21.75
C PHE A 513 10.09 26.84 21.63
N LEU A 514 10.19 25.54 21.38
CA LEU A 514 9.07 24.66 20.97
C LEU A 514 7.99 24.44 22.04
N GLU A 515 8.31 24.57 23.32
CA GLU A 515 7.32 24.46 24.43
C GLU A 515 7.15 25.75 25.24
N GLY A 516 8.08 26.71 25.15
CA GLY A 516 8.03 27.94 25.94
C GLY A 516 9.14 28.94 25.61
N PRO A 517 9.43 29.90 26.52
CA PRO A 517 10.46 30.92 26.33
C PRO A 517 11.88 30.44 26.69
N VAL A 518 12.02 29.19 27.13
CA VAL A 518 13.30 28.56 27.48
C VAL A 518 13.44 27.27 26.66
N PRO A 519 14.63 26.94 26.15
CA PRO A 519 14.84 25.70 25.40
C PRO A 519 14.57 24.48 26.28
N THR A 520 13.73 23.56 25.80
CA THR A 520 13.48 22.29 26.49
C THR A 520 14.29 21.15 25.85
N LYS A 521 14.32 19.98 26.49
CA LYS A 521 14.98 18.78 25.92
C LYS A 521 14.47 18.46 24.50
N LEU A 522 13.21 18.78 24.22
CA LEU A 522 12.61 18.60 22.92
C LEU A 522 13.24 19.53 21.87
N ASP A 523 13.52 20.79 22.22
CA ASP A 523 14.28 21.70 21.35
C ASP A 523 15.68 21.17 21.04
N TYR A 524 16.40 20.67 22.06
CA TYR A 524 17.70 20.05 21.87
C TYR A 524 17.63 18.80 20.97
N ALA A 525 16.57 17.99 21.09
CA ALA A 525 16.36 16.82 20.25
C ALA A 525 16.08 17.20 18.78
N VAL A 526 15.26 18.22 18.54
CA VAL A 526 14.97 18.76 17.20
C VAL A 526 16.23 19.39 16.61
N TYR A 527 17.01 20.13 17.39
CA TYR A 527 18.24 20.77 16.93
C TYR A 527 19.27 19.73 16.44
N ASN A 528 19.39 18.62 17.18
CA ASN A 528 20.23 17.48 16.77
C ASN A 528 19.63 16.64 15.61
N ALA A 529 18.36 16.86 15.26
CA ALA A 529 17.69 16.17 14.15
C ALA A 529 17.77 16.92 12.82
N VAL A 530 17.86 18.24 12.88
CA VAL A 530 17.97 19.09 11.71
C VAL A 530 19.41 19.09 11.17
N SER A 531 19.56 18.99 9.85
CA SER A 531 20.87 19.09 9.19
C SER A 531 21.49 20.48 9.37
N THR A 532 22.81 20.55 9.51
CA THR A 532 23.53 21.81 9.74
C THR A 532 23.59 22.72 8.50
N SER A 533 23.31 22.19 7.31
CA SER A 533 23.38 22.88 6.02
C SER A 533 22.02 23.41 5.53
N LEU A 534 21.39 24.30 6.30
CA LEU A 534 20.13 24.94 5.90
C LEU A 534 20.34 26.28 5.19
N ASN A 535 19.52 26.54 4.17
CA ASN A 535 19.49 27.82 3.47
C ASN A 535 18.49 28.78 4.15
N SER A 536 18.98 29.93 4.60
CA SER A 536 18.19 30.99 5.25
C SER A 536 17.04 31.51 4.37
N ILE A 537 17.17 31.45 3.05
CA ILE A 537 16.14 31.92 2.10
C ILE A 537 14.95 30.96 2.02
N THR A 538 15.20 29.66 2.14
CA THR A 538 14.17 28.62 1.96
C THR A 538 13.43 28.32 3.26
N TYR A 539 14.13 28.38 4.40
CA TYR A 539 13.59 28.06 5.72
C TYR A 539 13.94 29.16 6.74
N PRO A 540 13.34 30.36 6.62
CA PRO A 540 13.68 31.51 7.44
C PRO A 540 13.35 31.31 8.93
N ASN A 541 12.22 30.67 9.26
CA ASN A 541 11.81 30.47 10.65
C ASN A 541 12.65 29.39 11.35
N ILE A 542 12.99 28.30 10.65
CA ILE A 542 13.94 27.31 11.18
C ILE A 542 15.32 27.96 11.39
N TYR A 543 15.79 28.78 10.46
CA TYR A 543 17.09 29.45 10.59
C TYR A 543 17.13 30.38 11.80
N ARG A 544 16.06 31.18 12.02
CA ARG A 544 15.93 32.02 13.23
C ARG A 544 15.94 31.17 14.51
N TRP A 545 15.10 30.14 14.57
CA TRP A 545 15.03 29.26 15.73
C TRP A 545 16.36 28.55 16.02
N GLN A 546 17.08 28.10 14.99
CA GLN A 546 18.41 27.51 15.15
C GLN A 546 19.43 28.50 15.72
N HIS A 547 19.37 29.76 15.30
CA HIS A 547 20.22 30.81 15.84
C HIS A 547 19.94 31.04 17.32
N ASP A 548 18.66 31.16 17.69
CA ASP A 548 18.23 31.33 19.09
C ASP A 548 18.67 30.14 19.96
N MET A 549 18.56 28.92 19.44
CA MET A 549 19.08 27.70 20.08
C MET A 549 20.60 27.75 20.27
N GLN A 550 21.37 28.18 19.27
CA GLN A 550 22.83 28.30 19.39
C GLN A 550 23.24 29.34 20.43
N LEU A 551 22.51 30.46 20.54
CA LEU A 551 22.74 31.46 21.57
C LEU A 551 22.44 30.88 22.96
N ALA A 552 21.33 30.16 23.11
CA ALA A 552 20.98 29.51 24.37
C ALA A 552 22.00 28.44 24.79
N MET A 553 22.48 27.63 23.84
CA MET A 553 23.53 26.62 24.09
C MET A 553 24.85 27.24 24.58
N LYS A 554 25.25 28.40 24.02
CA LYS A 554 26.44 29.11 24.48
C LYS A 554 26.26 29.65 25.89
N ARG A 555 25.07 30.14 26.24
CA ARG A 555 24.73 30.62 27.59
C ARG A 555 24.76 29.49 28.62
N ASP A 556 24.24 28.31 28.27
CA ASP A 556 24.25 27.14 29.16
C ASP A 556 25.66 26.56 29.38
N LEU A 557 26.58 26.70 28.42
CA LEU A 557 27.99 26.32 28.60
C LEU A 557 28.71 27.16 29.69
N HIS A 558 28.19 28.34 30.01
CA HIS A 558 28.70 29.23 31.04
C HIS A 558 27.98 29.08 32.40
N ARG A 559 27.06 28.11 32.52
CA ARG A 559 26.28 27.83 33.75
C ARG A 559 26.84 26.69 34.61
N TYR A 560 27.99 26.12 34.26
CA TYR A 560 28.66 25.05 35.00
C TYR A 560 30.05 25.43 35.50
#